data_AF-H9F3V1-F1
#
_entry.id   AF-H9F3V1-F1
#
_cell.length_a   1.000
_cell.length_b   1.000
_cell.length_c   1.000
_cell.angle_alpha   90.00
_cell.angle_beta   90.00
_cell.angle_gamma   90.00
#
_symmetry.space_group_name_H-M   'P 1'
#
loop_
_entity.id
_entity.type
_entity.pdbx_description
1 polymer ?
#
loop_
_entity_poly.entity_id
_entity_poly.type
_entity_poly.pdbx_seq_one_letter_code
_entity_poly.pdbx_strand_id
1 'polypeptide(L)'
;LHSGSCSALQNEFMNENLPKQRLNDEKAKLVKQVQEKEDLLRRLKLVKMYRSKNDLSQLQLLIKKWRSCSQLLLYELQSAVSEENKKLSLTQLIDHYGLDDKLLHYNRSEEEFIDV
;
A
#
# COMPACT_ATOMS: atom_id res chain seq x y z
N LEU A 1 37.92 -69.53 -28.46
CA LEU A 1 38.27 -68.48 -27.48
C LEU A 1 38.04 -67.12 -28.13
N HIS A 2 37.01 -66.38 -27.71
CA HIS A 2 36.94 -64.91 -27.62
C HIS A 2 35.47 -64.49 -27.45
N SER A 3 35.01 -64.44 -26.20
CA SER A 3 33.70 -63.87 -25.82
C SER A 3 33.90 -63.00 -24.59
N GLY A 4 34.57 -61.86 -24.79
CA GLY A 4 34.85 -60.92 -23.71
C GLY A 4 35.35 -59.59 -24.26
N SER A 5 34.50 -58.85 -24.98
CA SER A 5 34.85 -57.50 -25.44
C SER A 5 33.63 -56.62 -25.78
N CYS A 6 32.48 -56.82 -25.10
CA CYS A 6 31.28 -56.00 -25.34
C CYS A 6 30.71 -55.36 -24.05
N SER A 7 30.96 -55.96 -22.87
CA SER A 7 30.44 -55.48 -21.58
C SER A 7 31.13 -54.23 -21.03
N ALA A 8 32.41 -53.99 -21.34
CA ALA A 8 33.15 -52.84 -20.82
C ALA A 8 32.70 -51.50 -21.43
N LEU A 9 32.43 -51.47 -22.75
CA LEU A 9 31.95 -50.27 -23.45
C LEU A 9 30.51 -49.91 -23.07
N GLN A 10 29.68 -50.91 -22.76
CA GLN A 10 28.32 -50.69 -22.28
C GLN A 10 28.29 -50.00 -20.90
N ASN A 11 29.23 -50.37 -20.01
CA ASN A 11 29.34 -49.82 -18.67
C ASN A 11 29.82 -48.37 -18.65
N GLU A 12 30.78 -47.98 -19.50
CA GLU A 12 31.22 -46.58 -19.59
C GLU A 12 30.12 -45.66 -20.14
N PHE A 13 29.37 -46.12 -21.14
CA PHE A 13 28.25 -45.36 -21.70
C PHE A 13 27.12 -45.18 -20.68
N MET A 14 26.80 -46.21 -19.88
CA MET A 14 25.81 -46.12 -18.81
C MET A 14 26.28 -45.25 -17.63
N ASN A 15 27.58 -45.25 -17.35
CA ASN A 15 28.21 -44.44 -16.30
C ASN A 15 28.25 -42.94 -16.64
N GLU A 16 28.38 -42.56 -17.92
CA GLU A 16 28.27 -41.15 -18.33
C GLU A 16 26.82 -40.62 -18.40
N ASN A 17 25.84 -41.48 -18.65
CA ASN A 17 24.43 -41.08 -18.74
C ASN A 17 23.82 -40.75 -17.36
N LEU A 18 24.27 -41.40 -16.29
CA LEU A 18 23.75 -41.16 -14.92
C LEU A 18 24.05 -39.72 -14.41
N PRO A 19 25.28 -39.18 -14.54
CA PRO A 19 25.59 -37.79 -14.20
C PRO A 19 24.86 -36.80 -15.09
N LYS A 20 24.76 -37.07 -16.41
CA LYS A 20 24.02 -36.23 -17.37
C LYS A 20 22.54 -36.15 -17.01
N GLN A 21 21.92 -37.26 -16.59
CA GLN A 21 20.52 -37.28 -16.17
C GLN A 21 20.30 -36.51 -14.85
N ARG A 22 21.16 -36.69 -13.86
CA ARG A 22 21.11 -35.90 -12.61
C ARG A 22 21.24 -34.39 -12.87
N LEU A 23 22.17 -33.99 -13.73
CA LEU A 23 22.34 -32.59 -14.13
C LEU A 23 21.10 -32.04 -14.84
N ASN A 24 20.44 -32.85 -15.67
CA ASN A 24 19.19 -32.45 -16.32
C ASN A 24 18.03 -32.30 -15.33
N ASP A 25 17.92 -33.18 -14.34
CA ASP A 25 16.91 -33.10 -13.28
C ASP A 25 17.13 -31.87 -12.39
N GLU A 26 18.39 -31.57 -12.04
CA GLU A 26 18.76 -30.35 -11.33
C GLU A 26 18.44 -29.10 -12.14
N LYS A 27 18.79 -29.10 -13.44
CA LYS A 27 18.44 -28.00 -14.35
C LYS A 27 16.92 -27.79 -14.41
N ALA A 28 16.13 -28.85 -14.55
CA ALA A 28 14.67 -28.76 -14.58
C ALA A 28 14.10 -28.21 -13.27
N LYS A 29 14.65 -28.65 -12.12
CA LYS A 29 14.29 -28.14 -10.80
C LYS A 29 14.62 -26.65 -10.66
N LEU A 30 15.79 -26.23 -11.12
CA LEU A 30 16.22 -24.84 -11.08
C LEU A 30 15.33 -23.96 -11.98
N VAL A 31 15.02 -24.41 -13.19
CA VAL A 31 14.10 -23.69 -14.11
C VAL A 31 12.73 -23.51 -13.46
N LYS A 32 12.18 -24.56 -12.84
CA LYS A 32 10.91 -24.47 -12.12
C LYS A 32 10.97 -23.45 -10.98
N GLN A 33 12.03 -23.46 -10.18
CA GLN A 33 12.19 -22.49 -9.09
C GLN A 33 12.32 -21.05 -9.59
N VAL A 34 13.01 -20.83 -10.72
CA VAL A 34 13.12 -19.52 -11.34
C VAL A 34 11.73 -19.04 -11.77
N GLN A 35 10.97 -19.87 -12.48
CA GLN A 35 9.62 -19.54 -12.93
C GLN A 35 8.70 -19.18 -11.74
N GLU A 36 8.71 -19.99 -10.68
CA GLU A 36 7.90 -19.74 -9.48
C GLU A 36 8.28 -18.42 -8.79
N LYS A 37 9.58 -18.11 -8.70
CA LYS A 37 10.07 -16.85 -8.13
C LYS A 37 9.71 -15.64 -9.00
N GLU A 38 9.79 -15.77 -10.32
CA GLU A 38 9.40 -14.70 -11.25
C GLU A 38 7.89 -14.40 -11.17
N ASP A 39 7.07 -15.44 -11.07
CA ASP A 39 5.61 -15.29 -10.93
C ASP A 39 5.22 -14.69 -9.58
N LEU A 40 5.92 -15.07 -8.51
CA LEU A 40 5.77 -14.43 -7.20
C LEU A 40 6.20 -12.95 -7.26
N LEU A 41 7.34 -12.66 -7.88
CA LEU A 41 7.84 -11.30 -8.03
C LEU A 41 6.87 -10.43 -8.81
N ARG A 42 6.27 -10.95 -9.90
CA ARG A 42 5.25 -10.23 -10.67
C ARG A 42 4.04 -9.87 -9.81
N ARG A 43 3.54 -10.80 -9.01
CA ARG A 43 2.43 -10.57 -8.06
C ARG A 43 2.77 -9.54 -7.00
N LEU A 44 3.97 -9.62 -6.41
CA LEU A 44 4.42 -8.67 -5.40
C LEU A 44 4.59 -7.25 -5.98
N LYS A 45 5.12 -7.12 -7.20
CA LYS A 45 5.22 -5.83 -7.91
C LYS A 45 3.85 -5.21 -8.12
N LEU A 46 2.84 -6.01 -8.51
CA LEU A 46 1.47 -5.55 -8.67
C LEU A 46 0.91 -5.01 -7.35
N VAL A 47 1.04 -5.78 -6.26
CA VAL A 47 0.59 -5.35 -4.93
C VAL A 47 1.29 -4.07 -4.48
N LYS A 48 2.61 -3.98 -4.66
CA LYS A 48 3.39 -2.78 -4.32
C LYS A 48 2.89 -1.57 -5.11
N MET A 49 2.71 -1.72 -6.43
CA MET A 49 2.18 -0.66 -7.29
C MET A 49 0.78 -0.22 -6.86
N TYR A 50 -0.12 -1.16 -6.53
CA TYR A 50 -1.45 -0.83 -6.04
C TYR A 50 -1.38 -0.06 -4.73
N ARG A 51 -0.55 -0.50 -3.78
CA ARG A 51 -0.38 0.21 -2.50
C ARG A 51 0.17 1.62 -2.70
N SER A 52 1.19 1.79 -3.55
CA SER A 52 1.75 3.12 -3.82
C SER A 52 0.79 4.03 -4.58
N LYS A 53 0.01 3.49 -5.53
CA LYS A 53 -0.98 4.27 -6.29
C LYS A 53 -2.18 4.70 -5.43
N ASN A 54 -2.53 3.90 -4.43
CA ASN A 54 -3.67 4.16 -3.54
C ASN A 54 -3.22 4.66 -2.15
N ASP A 55 -2.00 5.19 -2.04
CA ASP A 55 -1.56 5.84 -0.82
C ASP A 55 -2.24 7.21 -0.69
N LEU A 56 -3.23 7.29 0.20
CA LEU A 56 -3.99 8.50 0.48
C LEU A 56 -3.41 9.30 1.65
N SER A 57 -2.26 8.90 2.21
CA SER A 57 -1.68 9.53 3.40
C SER A 57 -1.45 11.02 3.23
N GLN A 58 -0.92 11.44 2.08
CA GLN A 58 -0.71 12.87 1.77
C GLN A 58 -2.02 13.64 1.63
N LEU A 59 -3.04 13.03 1.02
CA LEU A 59 -4.35 13.65 0.90
C LEU A 59 -5.01 13.80 2.28
N GLN A 60 -4.93 12.77 3.12
CA GLN A 60 -5.41 12.80 4.50
C GLN A 60 -4.68 13.87 5.33
N LEU A 61 -3.36 13.98 5.16
CA LEU A 61 -2.55 15.03 5.80
C LEU A 61 -3.00 16.43 5.38
N LEU A 62 -3.23 16.64 4.07
CA LEU A 62 -3.72 17.92 3.56
C LEU A 62 -5.12 18.24 4.07
N ILE A 63 -6.04 17.27 4.05
CA ILE A 63 -7.38 17.42 4.61
C ILE A 63 -7.30 17.84 6.08
N LYS A 64 -6.45 17.18 6.88
CA LYS A 64 -6.26 17.55 8.29
C LYS A 64 -5.74 18.97 8.44
N LYS A 65 -4.72 19.37 7.67
CA LYS A 65 -4.15 20.73 7.73
C LYS A 65 -5.20 21.79 7.39
N TRP A 66 -5.90 21.63 6.27
CA TRP A 66 -6.93 22.59 5.86
C TRP A 66 -8.07 22.65 6.85
N ARG A 67 -8.52 21.51 7.38
CA ARG A 67 -9.52 21.46 8.43
C ARG A 67 -9.08 22.24 9.67
N SER A 68 -7.88 21.98 10.19
CA SER A 68 -7.36 22.69 11.38
C SER A 68 -7.27 24.19 11.14
N CYS A 69 -6.79 24.62 9.98
CA CYS A 69 -6.76 26.05 9.62
C CYS A 69 -8.16 26.67 9.57
N SER A 70 -9.13 25.98 8.97
CA SER A 70 -10.52 26.45 8.92
C SER A 70 -11.16 26.53 10.31
N GLN A 71 -10.94 25.53 11.17
CA GLN A 71 -11.42 25.51 12.55
C GLN A 71 -10.86 26.69 13.36
N LEU A 72 -9.54 26.93 13.27
CA LEU A 72 -8.89 28.07 13.92
C LEU A 72 -9.44 29.40 13.43
N LEU A 73 -9.57 29.57 12.11
CA LEU A 73 -10.14 30.78 11.51
C LEU A 73 -11.58 31.01 11.98
N LEU A 74 -12.39 29.96 12.12
CA LEU A 74 -13.77 30.09 12.61
C LEU A 74 -13.80 30.59 14.07
N TYR A 75 -12.89 30.13 14.93
CA TYR A 75 -12.76 30.67 16.30
C TYR A 75 -12.26 32.12 16.32
N GLU A 76 -11.29 32.46 15.48
CA GLU A 76 -10.78 33.83 15.35
C GLU A 76 -11.88 34.78 14.87
N LEU A 77 -12.63 34.38 13.84
CA LEU A 77 -13.77 35.14 13.31
C LEU A 77 -14.87 35.29 14.37
N GLN A 78 -15.19 34.21 15.10
CA GLN A 78 -16.16 34.28 16.18
C GLN A 78 -15.75 35.29 17.25
N SER A 79 -14.46 35.31 17.61
CA SER A 79 -13.90 36.22 18.61
C SER A 79 -13.98 37.69 18.12
N ALA A 80 -13.49 37.96 16.91
CA ALA A 80 -13.49 39.30 16.32
C ALA A 80 -14.91 39.88 16.15
N VAL A 81 -15.88 39.08 15.71
CA VAL A 81 -17.26 39.53 15.49
C VAL A 81 -18.03 39.69 16.80
N SER A 82 -17.73 38.87 17.81
CA SER A 82 -18.37 38.97 19.13
C SER A 82 -17.97 40.23 19.90
N GLU A 83 -16.80 40.82 19.59
CA GLU A 83 -16.38 42.12 20.12
C GLU A 83 -17.23 43.28 19.57
N GLU A 84 -17.77 43.14 18.36
CA GLU A 84 -18.48 44.22 17.68
C GLU A 84 -19.99 44.22 17.92
N ASN A 85 -20.69 43.07 17.95
CA ASN A 85 -22.14 43.01 18.22
C ASN A 85 -22.65 41.58 18.48
N LYS A 86 -23.16 41.31 19.70
CA LYS A 86 -23.79 40.05 20.17
C LYS A 86 -22.91 38.79 20.06
N LYS A 87 -22.97 37.92 21.08
CA LYS A 87 -22.29 36.63 21.11
C LYS A 87 -22.76 35.77 19.93
N LEU A 88 -21.95 35.67 18.87
CA LEU A 88 -22.26 34.87 17.69
C LEU A 88 -21.83 33.42 17.95
N SER A 89 -22.73 32.47 17.74
CA SER A 89 -22.42 31.05 17.94
C SER A 89 -21.62 30.48 16.76
N LEU A 90 -20.81 29.45 17.02
CA LEU A 90 -20.04 28.79 15.96
C LEU A 90 -20.97 28.11 14.95
N THR A 91 -22.10 27.56 15.42
CA THR A 91 -23.16 26.99 14.58
C THR A 91 -23.67 27.99 13.55
N GLN A 92 -23.95 29.23 13.97
CA GLN A 92 -24.44 30.28 13.06
C GLN A 92 -23.40 30.66 12.01
N LEU A 93 -22.11 30.69 12.37
CA LEU A 93 -21.03 31.00 11.45
C LEU A 93 -20.88 29.89 10.38
N ILE A 94 -20.91 28.64 10.83
CA ILE A 94 -20.83 27.45 9.96
C ILE A 94 -22.01 27.41 8.99
N ASP A 95 -23.24 27.63 9.48
CA ASP A 95 -24.45 27.68 8.66
C ASP A 95 -24.42 28.83 7.65
N HIS A 96 -23.94 30.02 8.06
CA HIS A 96 -23.83 31.19 7.18
C HIS A 96 -22.88 30.97 6.01
N TYR A 97 -21.75 30.30 6.23
CA TYR A 97 -20.79 29.97 5.18
C TYR A 97 -21.12 28.65 4.44
N GLY A 98 -22.19 27.95 4.82
CA GLY A 98 -22.60 26.69 4.20
C GLY A 98 -21.59 25.56 4.38
N LEU A 99 -20.88 25.54 5.52
CA LEU A 99 -19.86 24.56 5.81
C LEU A 99 -20.50 23.26 6.33
N ASP A 100 -19.98 22.11 5.90
CA ASP A 100 -20.44 20.80 6.35
C ASP A 100 -19.84 20.44 7.72
N ASP A 101 -20.70 20.12 8.69
CA ASP A 101 -20.29 19.74 10.04
C ASP A 101 -19.38 18.51 10.03
N LYS A 102 -19.65 17.53 9.15
CA LYS A 102 -18.87 16.30 9.07
C LYS A 102 -17.48 16.56 8.53
N LEU A 103 -17.34 17.43 7.54
CA LEU A 103 -16.05 17.86 7.01
C LEU A 103 -15.21 18.58 8.07
N LEU A 104 -15.85 19.43 8.88
CA LEU A 104 -15.21 20.18 9.96
C LEU A 104 -15.03 19.39 11.26
N HIS A 105 -15.59 18.19 11.37
CA HIS A 105 -15.66 17.45 12.64
C HIS A 105 -16.26 18.31 13.76
N TYR A 106 -17.37 18.98 13.47
CA TYR A 106 -18.06 19.87 14.38
C TYR A 106 -19.22 19.16 15.09
N ASN A 107 -19.29 19.33 16.41
CA ASN A 107 -20.41 18.88 17.22
C ASN A 107 -21.35 20.04 17.54
N ARG A 108 -22.51 20.10 16.88
CA ARG A 108 -23.53 21.14 17.14
C ARG A 108 -24.07 21.15 18.56
N SER A 109 -24.05 20.01 19.26
CA SER A 109 -24.60 19.92 20.61
C SER A 109 -23.65 20.50 21.66
N GLU A 110 -22.34 20.32 21.44
CA GLU A 110 -21.27 20.80 22.34
C GLU A 110 -20.74 22.17 21.91
N GLU A 111 -21.09 22.64 20.70
CA GLU A 111 -20.51 23.81 20.03
C GLU A 111 -18.97 23.77 19.90
N GLU A 112 -18.40 22.58 19.77
CA GLU A 112 -16.95 22.36 19.70
C GLU A 112 -16.52 21.46 18.53
N PHE A 113 -15.25 21.55 18.14
CA PHE A 113 -14.64 20.62 17.18
C PHE A 113 -14.05 19.40 17.90
N ILE A 114 -14.30 18.20 17.37
CA ILE A 114 -13.99 16.92 18.04
C ILE A 114 -12.50 16.52 17.88
N ASP A 115 -11.81 17.11 16.90
CA ASP A 115 -10.50 16.67 16.39
C ASP A 115 -9.33 17.61 16.75
N VAL A 116 -9.51 18.55 17.69
CA VAL A 116 -8.48 19.52 18.10
C VAL A 116 -7.26 18.82 18.71
#